data_AF-A0A9P0JYF1-F1
#
_entry.id   AF-A0A9P0JYF1-F1
#
_cell.length_a   1.000
_cell.length_b   1.000
_cell.length_c   1.000
_cell.angle_alpha   90.00
_cell.angle_beta   90.00
_cell.angle_gamma   90.00
#
_symmetry.space_group_name_H-M   'P 1'
#
loop_
_entity.id
_entity.type
_entity.pdbx_description
1 polymer ?
#
loop_
_entity_poly.entity_id
_entity_poly.type
_entity_poly.pdbx_seq_one_letter_code
_entity_poly.pdbx_strand_id
1 'polypeptide(L)'
;MARLKVQNKNTKAHHEEKKRRQREAMRRLGESRRQDPEKYEEYKRKERERYYRRKEAGQIKTIDQMSEREKRNQRKEWRNRRKKHYLGKKNAKELELKLQENSPPATPIPEELMAEANTSRKR
;
A
#
# COMPACT_ATOMS: atom_id res chain seq x y z
N MET A 1 42.70 8.73 16.33
CA MET A 1 41.85 7.86 15.50
C MET A 1 40.54 7.60 16.24
N ALA A 2 39.40 8.09 15.72
CA ALA A 2 38.11 7.91 16.37
C ALA A 2 37.60 6.46 16.17
N ARG A 3 37.43 5.71 17.27
CA ARG A 3 36.75 4.40 17.25
C ARG A 3 35.28 4.62 16.86
N LEU A 4 34.88 4.11 15.70
CA LEU A 4 33.48 3.99 15.30
C LEU A 4 32.74 3.17 16.36
N LYS A 5 31.76 3.79 17.04
CA LYS A 5 30.87 3.10 17.98
C LYS A 5 30.13 2.00 17.20
N VAL A 6 30.41 0.74 17.52
CA VAL A 6 29.67 -0.41 17.00
C VAL A 6 28.23 -0.29 17.51
N GLN A 7 27.32 0.15 16.65
CA GLN A 7 25.91 0.24 17.00
C GLN A 7 25.36 -1.16 17.27
N ASN A 8 24.75 -1.34 18.43
CA ASN A 8 24.17 -2.61 18.85
C ASN A 8 22.92 -2.91 18.00
N LYS A 9 23.06 -3.83 17.02
CA LYS A 9 22.04 -4.17 16.02
C LYS A 9 20.82 -4.94 16.59
N ASN A 10 20.85 -5.30 17.87
CA ASN A 10 19.81 -6.08 18.56
C ASN A 10 18.74 -5.24 19.27
N THR A 11 18.71 -3.92 19.10
CA THR A 11 17.68 -3.09 19.71
C THR A 11 16.35 -3.14 18.94
N LYS A 12 15.23 -3.02 19.68
CA LYS A 12 13.88 -2.93 19.08
C LYS A 12 13.78 -1.76 18.08
N ALA A 13 14.36 -0.61 18.42
CA ALA A 13 14.40 0.57 17.55
C ALA A 13 15.11 0.31 16.22
N HIS A 14 16.27 -0.38 16.24
CA HIS A 14 16.97 -0.76 15.02
C HIS A 14 16.15 -1.73 14.14
N HIS A 15 15.40 -2.65 14.76
CA HIS A 15 14.51 -3.55 14.02
C HIS A 15 13.32 -2.81 13.38
N GLU A 16 12.73 -1.84 14.08
CA GLU A 16 11.67 -0.99 13.53
C GLU A 16 12.18 -0.11 12.39
N GLU A 17 13.36 0.47 12.54
CA GLU A 17 14.00 1.27 11.50
C GLU A 17 14.29 0.42 10.26
N LYS A 18 14.85 -0.79 10.44
CA LYS A 18 15.07 -1.74 9.35
C LYS A 18 13.76 -2.08 8.62
N LYS A 19 12.68 -2.33 9.37
CA LYS A 19 11.33 -2.55 8.80
C LYS A 19 10.81 -1.32 8.07
N ARG A 20 11.08 -0.10 8.54
CA ARG A 20 10.69 1.15 7.86
C ARG A 20 11.44 1.29 6.53
N ARG A 21 12.77 1.17 6.55
CA ARG A 21 13.62 1.23 5.34
C ARG A 21 13.21 0.18 4.31
N GLN A 22 12.90 -1.04 4.75
CA GLN A 22 12.41 -2.10 3.87
C GLN A 22 11.05 -1.73 3.24
N ARG A 23 10.10 -1.19 4.02
CA ARG A 23 8.81 -0.73 3.50
C ARG A 23 8.96 0.37 2.45
N GLU A 24 9.84 1.34 2.68
CA GLU A 24 10.13 2.42 1.73
C GLU A 24 10.79 1.91 0.45
N ALA A 25 11.79 1.03 0.56
CA ALA A 25 12.44 0.41 -0.59
C ALA A 25 11.44 -0.38 -1.46
N MET A 26 10.54 -1.14 -0.82
CA MET A 26 9.49 -1.89 -1.52
C MET A 26 8.46 -0.97 -2.18
N ARG A 27 8.12 0.17 -1.57
CA ARG A 27 7.26 1.19 -2.21
C ARG A 27 7.91 1.74 -3.47
N ARG A 28 9.16 2.20 -3.38
CA ARG A 28 9.94 2.72 -4.52
C ARG A 28 10.05 1.70 -5.65
N LEU A 29 10.33 0.44 -5.31
CA LEU A 29 10.37 -0.65 -6.28
C LEU A 29 9.01 -0.88 -6.96
N GLY A 30 7.91 -0.77 -6.22
CA GLY A 30 6.57 -0.89 -6.77
C GLY A 30 6.15 0.30 -7.64
N GLU A 31 6.71 1.48 -7.41
CA GLU A 31 6.52 2.67 -8.24
C GLU A 31 7.36 2.58 -9.52
N SER A 32 8.64 2.22 -9.43
CA SER A 32 9.50 2.06 -10.61
C SER A 32 9.00 0.97 -11.55
N ARG A 33 8.47 -0.14 -11.00
CA ARG A 33 7.79 -1.17 -11.81
C ARG A 33 6.51 -0.70 -12.48
N ARG A 34 5.81 0.31 -11.94
CA ARG A 34 4.59 0.85 -12.57
C ARG A 34 4.91 1.85 -13.68
N GLN A 35 6.09 2.47 -13.62
CA GLN A 35 6.56 3.42 -14.63
C GLN A 35 7.04 2.72 -15.91
N ASP A 36 7.49 1.48 -15.81
CA ASP A 36 7.98 0.68 -16.94
C ASP A 36 6.99 -0.47 -17.26
N PRO A 37 6.24 -0.39 -18.38
CA PRO A 37 5.21 -1.37 -18.71
C PRO A 37 5.77 -2.76 -19.01
N GLU A 38 6.96 -2.87 -19.61
CA GLU A 38 7.57 -4.16 -19.93
C GLU A 38 8.00 -4.90 -18.66
N LYS A 39 8.65 -4.19 -17.74
CA LYS A 39 9.02 -4.75 -16.43
C LYS A 39 7.79 -5.12 -15.59
N TYR A 40 6.69 -4.39 -15.72
CA TYR A 40 5.44 -4.71 -15.03
C TYR A 40 4.83 -6.02 -15.54
N GLU A 41 4.77 -6.19 -16.86
CA GLU A 41 4.25 -7.42 -17.50
C GLU A 41 5.10 -8.63 -17.15
N GLU A 42 6.43 -8.51 -17.19
CA GLU A 42 7.33 -9.60 -16.80
C GLU A 42 7.14 -9.99 -15.33
N TYR A 43 6.99 -9.01 -14.43
CA TYR A 43 6.68 -9.26 -13.03
C TYR A 43 5.34 -10.00 -12.85
N LYS A 44 4.29 -9.57 -13.57
CA LYS A 44 2.99 -10.25 -13.55
C LYS A 44 3.07 -11.68 -14.04
N ARG A 45 3.84 -11.93 -15.11
CA ARG A 45 4.10 -13.29 -15.62
C ARG A 45 4.74 -14.16 -14.54
N LYS A 46 5.81 -13.70 -13.91
CA LYS A 46 6.50 -14.42 -12.82
C LYS A 46 5.59 -14.71 -11.63
N GLU A 47 4.73 -13.78 -11.24
CA GLU A 47 3.74 -13.99 -10.18
C GLU A 47 2.69 -15.05 -10.55
N ARG A 48 2.19 -15.04 -11.80
CA ARG A 48 1.28 -16.08 -12.30
C ARG A 48 1.95 -17.46 -12.26
N GLU A 49 3.15 -17.58 -12.79
CA GLU A 49 3.93 -18.83 -12.75
C GLU A 49 4.13 -19.32 -11.32
N ARG A 50 4.50 -18.42 -10.39
CA ARG A 50 4.66 -18.76 -8.97
C ARG A 50 3.37 -19.28 -8.36
N TYR A 51 2.23 -18.66 -8.68
CA TYR A 51 0.92 -19.11 -8.23
C TYR A 51 0.63 -20.53 -8.72
N TYR A 52 0.82 -20.81 -10.01
CA TYR A 52 0.59 -22.15 -10.57
C TYR A 52 1.51 -23.19 -9.94
N ARG A 53 2.81 -22.91 -9.80
CA ARG A 53 3.75 -23.83 -9.12
C ARG A 53 3.32 -24.15 -7.68
N ARG A 54 2.82 -23.16 -6.93
CA ARG A 54 2.34 -23.38 -5.55
C ARG A 54 1.00 -24.12 -5.50
N LYS A 55 0.15 -23.92 -6.51
CA LYS A 55 -1.10 -24.65 -6.67
C LYS A 55 -0.83 -26.12 -6.99
N GLU A 56 0.06 -26.38 -7.94
CA GLU A 56 0.52 -27.73 -8.32
C GLU A 56 1.20 -28.44 -7.15
N ALA A 57 2.05 -27.74 -6.39
CA ALA A 57 2.69 -28.27 -5.19
C ALA A 57 1.73 -28.46 -3.99
N GLY A 58 0.42 -28.21 -4.14
CA GLY A 58 -0.57 -28.37 -3.07
C GLY A 58 -0.46 -27.36 -1.92
N GLN A 59 0.38 -26.33 -2.05
CA GLN A 59 0.54 -25.29 -1.03
C GLN A 59 -0.63 -24.28 -1.02
N ILE A 60 -1.40 -24.23 -2.10
CA ILE A 60 -2.61 -23.42 -2.23
C ILE A 60 -3.79 -24.37 -2.44
N LYS A 61 -4.64 -24.50 -1.42
CA LYS A 61 -5.91 -25.22 -1.52
C LYS A 61 -6.95 -24.35 -2.24
N THR A 62 -7.63 -24.92 -3.23
CA THR A 62 -8.84 -24.29 -3.79
C THR A 62 -10.03 -24.49 -2.84
N ILE A 63 -11.13 -23.76 -3.07
CA ILE A 63 -12.32 -23.86 -2.20
C ILE A 63 -12.84 -25.31 -2.15
N ASP A 64 -12.82 -26.01 -3.28
CA ASP A 64 -13.29 -27.38 -3.39
C ASP A 64 -12.42 -28.36 -2.59
N GLN A 65 -11.14 -28.05 -2.45
CA GLN A 65 -10.16 -28.85 -1.68
C GLN A 65 -10.17 -28.52 -0.17
N MET A 66 -10.87 -27.46 0.25
CA MET A 66 -10.99 -27.10 1.66
C MET A 66 -12.12 -27.86 2.34
N SER A 67 -11.88 -28.27 3.59
CA SER A 67 -12.94 -28.77 4.47
C SER A 67 -13.96 -27.67 4.81
N GLU A 68 -15.16 -28.05 5.24
CA GLU A 68 -16.18 -27.08 5.66
C GLU A 68 -15.75 -26.18 6.82
N ARG A 69 -14.90 -26.70 7.71
CA ARG A 69 -14.30 -25.93 8.81
C ARG A 69 -13.34 -24.87 8.28
N GLU A 70 -12.46 -25.22 7.34
CA GLU A 70 -11.54 -24.29 6.68
C GLU A 70 -12.31 -23.23 5.88
N LYS A 71 -13.33 -23.63 5.10
CA LYS A 71 -14.23 -22.71 4.40
C LYS A 71 -14.88 -21.72 5.37
N ARG A 72 -15.38 -22.20 6.52
CA ARG A 72 -15.97 -21.33 7.55
C ARG A 72 -14.96 -20.33 8.12
N ASN A 73 -13.74 -20.77 8.40
CA ASN A 73 -12.67 -19.89 8.86
C ASN A 73 -12.32 -18.84 7.80
N GLN A 74 -12.18 -19.25 6.54
CA GLN A 74 -11.87 -18.35 5.44
C GLN A 74 -12.97 -17.28 5.25
N ARG A 75 -14.25 -17.68 5.33
CA ARG A 75 -15.39 -16.75 5.32
C ARG A 75 -15.36 -15.77 6.49
N LYS A 76 -15.01 -16.23 7.69
CA LYS A 76 -14.84 -15.36 8.88
C LYS A 76 -13.74 -14.32 8.65
N GLU A 77 -12.60 -14.73 8.12
CA GLU A 77 -11.52 -13.81 7.78
C GLU A 77 -11.94 -12.78 6.73
N TRP A 78 -12.65 -13.20 5.68
CA TRP A 78 -13.16 -12.28 4.65
C TRP A 78 -14.08 -11.22 5.23
N ARG A 79 -15.02 -11.62 6.11
CA ARG A 79 -15.90 -10.67 6.82
C ARG A 79 -15.09 -9.69 7.68
N ASN A 80 -14.08 -10.19 8.41
CA ASN A 80 -13.23 -9.34 9.25
C ASN A 80 -12.41 -8.33 8.41
N ARG A 81 -11.81 -8.78 7.31
CA ARG A 81 -11.08 -7.89 6.38
C ARG A 81 -11.99 -6.82 5.79
N ARG A 82 -13.21 -7.20 5.36
CA ARG A 82 -14.22 -6.25 4.85
C ARG A 82 -14.61 -5.22 5.90
N LYS A 83 -14.88 -5.65 7.14
CA LYS A 83 -15.21 -4.76 8.26
C LYS A 83 -14.07 -3.77 8.53
N LYS A 84 -12.83 -4.24 8.59
CA LYS A 84 -11.64 -3.40 8.80
C LYS A 84 -11.47 -2.37 7.68
N HIS A 85 -11.62 -2.79 6.43
CA HIS A 85 -11.52 -1.89 5.28
C HIS A 85 -12.62 -0.82 5.30
N TYR A 86 -13.87 -1.20 5.57
CA TYR A 86 -14.98 -0.26 5.68
C TYR A 86 -14.74 0.77 6.80
N LEU A 87 -14.37 0.32 8.00
CA LEU A 87 -14.08 1.21 9.12
C LEU A 87 -12.91 2.15 8.80
N GLY A 88 -11.84 1.64 8.18
CA GLY A 88 -10.72 2.47 7.74
C GLY A 88 -11.15 3.58 6.77
N LYS A 89 -12.00 3.25 5.78
CA LYS A 89 -12.56 4.26 4.86
C LYS A 89 -13.44 5.28 5.57
N LYS A 90 -14.29 4.84 6.51
CA LYS A 90 -15.15 5.73 7.29
C LYS A 90 -14.29 6.72 8.09
N ASN A 91 -13.30 6.22 8.83
CA ASN A 91 -12.43 7.05 9.66
C ASN A 91 -11.61 8.04 8.82
N ALA A 92 -11.14 7.63 7.63
CA ALA A 92 -10.42 8.52 6.72
C ALA A 92 -11.30 9.68 6.25
N LYS A 93 -12.55 9.40 5.87
CA LYS A 93 -13.52 10.44 5.49
C LYS A 93 -13.86 11.39 6.63
N GLU A 94 -14.06 10.83 7.83
CA GLU A 94 -14.33 11.64 9.03
C GLU A 94 -13.15 12.55 9.38
N LEU A 95 -11.93 12.05 9.24
CA LEU A 95 -10.72 12.85 9.44
C LEU A 95 -10.61 13.98 8.40
N GLU A 96 -10.86 13.69 7.13
CA GLU A 96 -10.85 14.67 6.04
C GLU A 96 -11.86 15.81 6.30
N LEU A 97 -13.08 15.45 6.71
CA LEU A 97 -14.11 16.42 7.07
C LEU A 97 -13.71 17.30 8.27
N LYS A 98 -13.16 16.69 9.33
CA LYS A 98 -12.63 17.45 10.49
C LYS A 98 -11.46 18.36 10.12
N LEU A 99 -10.58 17.94 9.22
CA LEU A 99 -9.49 18.79 8.73
C LEU A 99 -10.01 19.99 7.93
N GLN A 100 -11.06 19.78 7.15
CA GLN A 100 -11.71 20.85 6.38
C GLN A 100 -12.42 21.86 7.30
N GLU A 101 -13.11 21.39 8.34
CA GLU A 101 -13.75 22.25 9.35
C GLU A 101 -12.75 23.10 10.15
N ASN A 102 -11.55 22.57 10.40
CA ASN A 102 -10.48 23.28 11.11
C ASN A 102 -9.54 24.06 10.17
N SER A 103 -9.84 24.11 8.88
CA SER A 103 -9.08 24.92 7.93
C SER A 103 -9.62 26.36 7.94
N PRO A 104 -8.76 27.39 8.01
CA PRO A 104 -9.21 28.76 7.82
C PRO A 104 -9.91 28.92 6.45
N PRO A 105 -10.86 29.87 6.33
CA PRO A 105 -11.52 30.12 5.05
C PRO A 105 -10.46 30.41 3.98
N ALA A 106 -10.67 29.86 2.79
CA ALA A 106 -9.78 30.09 1.66
C ALA A 106 -9.64 31.61 1.46
N THR A 107 -8.41 32.12 1.54
CA THR A 107 -8.14 33.51 1.17
C THR A 107 -8.53 33.69 -0.29
N PRO A 108 -9.32 34.72 -0.64
CA PRO A 108 -9.74 34.93 -2.01
C PRO A 108 -8.49 35.06 -2.89
N ILE A 109 -8.32 34.11 -3.81
CA ILE A 109 -7.26 34.13 -4.81
C ILE A 109 -7.70 35.17 -5.86
N PRO A 110 -6.87 36.18 -6.17
CA PRO A 110 -7.17 37.15 -7.23
C PRO A 110 -7.50 36.44 -8.55
N GLU A 111 -8.58 36.87 -9.20
CA GLU A 111 -9.16 36.24 -10.40
C GLU A 111 -8.16 36.09 -11.55
N GLU A 112 -7.14 36.96 -11.61
CA GLU A 112 -6.03 36.92 -12.58
C GLU A 112 -5.21 35.62 -12.52
N LEU A 113 -5.05 35.00 -11.35
CA LEU A 113 -4.28 33.75 -11.18
C LEU A 113 -5.06 32.49 -11.60
N MET A 114 -6.40 32.58 -11.70
CA MET A 114 -7.27 31.46 -12.08
C MET A 114 -7.35 31.29 -13.60
N ALA A 115 -7.10 32.35 -14.36
CA ALA A 115 -7.11 32.35 -15.83
C ALA A 115 -5.86 31.66 -16.42
N GLU A 116 -4.70 31.78 -15.77
CA GLU A 116 -3.43 31.20 -16.26
C GLU A 116 -3.37 29.67 -16.13
N ALA A 117 -4.03 29.09 -15.12
CA ALA A 117 -4.00 27.64 -14.89
C ALA A 117 -4.80 26.84 -15.94
N ASN A 118 -5.79 27.46 -16.58
CA ASN A 118 -6.68 26.79 -17.54
C ASN A 118 -6.19 26.87 -19.00
N THR A 119 -5.27 27.78 -19.31
CA THR A 119 -4.68 27.92 -20.66
C THR A 119 -3.50 26.98 -20.88
N SER A 120 -2.84 26.53 -19.81
CA SER A 120 -1.69 25.61 -19.88
C SER A 120 -2.08 24.13 -20.12
N ARG A 121 -3.37 23.79 -20.02
CA ARG A 121 -3.89 22.42 -20.27
C ARG A 121 -4.31 22.15 -21.72
N LYS A 122 -4.18 23.15 -22.60
CA LYS A 122 -4.44 23.04 -24.04
C LYS A 122 -3.15 23.29 -24.84
N ARG A 123 -2.17 22.39 -24.75
CA ARG A 123 -1.16 22.15 -25.80
C ARG A 123 -0.78 20.68 -25.79
#